data_AF-A0A6U5A6E9-F1
#
_entry.id   AF-A0A6U5A6E9-F1
#
_cell.length_a   1.000
_cell.length_b   1.000
_cell.length_c   1.000
_cell.angle_alpha   90.00
_cell.angle_beta   90.00
_cell.angle_gamma   90.00
#
_symmetry.space_group_name_H-M   'P 1'
#
loop_
_entity.id
_entity.type
_entity.pdbx_description
1 polymer ?
#
loop_
_entity_poly.entity_id
_entity_poly.type
_entity_poly.pdbx_seq_one_letter_code
_entity_poly.pdbx_strand_id
1 'polypeptide(L)'
;MADYGFRSERMELVQILMQKDAAHDSVDELARLECIQFRDSDDNKDRTAFQREYANEVRVCDDIMRKIRFIRESAHKLGLEVYPAQGLGAGLGNERMNLYQLNQELGEAEKELKEMFSRQRIMDMTYAELMEHKHLLKNIPKLMGARADASRMLVVPDQDEAGEEEGLVE
;
A
#
# COMPACT_ATOMS: atom_id res chain seq x y z
N MET A 1 -5.26 14.41 52.30
CA MET A 1 -4.03 14.91 52.95
C MET A 1 -2.88 14.48 52.05
N ALA A 2 -2.65 15.24 50.97
CA ALA A 2 -1.63 14.94 49.98
C ALA A 2 -0.31 15.57 50.46
N ASP A 3 0.74 14.74 50.50
CA ASP A 3 2.06 15.10 50.95
C ASP A 3 2.76 16.01 49.92
N TYR A 4 3.32 17.12 50.40
CA TYR A 4 4.01 18.14 49.60
C TYR A 4 5.47 17.72 49.40
N GLY A 5 5.75 16.97 48.34
CA GLY A 5 7.11 16.68 47.91
C GLY A 5 7.15 15.95 46.57
N PHE A 6 7.97 16.41 45.63
CA PHE A 6 8.26 15.68 44.39
C PHE A 6 8.93 14.34 44.74
N ARG A 7 8.12 13.30 44.89
CA ARG A 7 8.51 11.91 45.12
C ARG A 7 7.75 11.04 44.11
N SER A 8 8.33 9.88 43.81
CA SER A 8 7.68 8.88 42.96
C SER A 8 6.34 8.46 43.55
N GLU A 9 5.37 8.21 42.67
CA GLU A 9 4.07 7.66 43.04
C GLU A 9 4.21 6.23 43.58
N ARG A 10 3.30 5.83 44.47
CA ARG A 10 3.30 4.49 45.04
C ARG A 10 2.86 3.49 43.98
N MET A 11 3.70 2.48 43.74
CA MET A 11 3.43 1.38 42.81
C MET A 11 3.08 0.11 43.58
N GLU A 12 2.14 -0.67 43.05
CA GLU A 12 1.74 -1.97 43.60
C GLU A 12 1.86 -3.06 42.53
N LEU A 13 2.31 -4.25 42.93
CA LEU A 13 2.41 -5.41 42.04
C LEU A 13 1.13 -6.23 42.16
N VAL A 14 0.40 -6.35 41.06
CA VAL A 14 -0.85 -7.13 40.98
C VAL A 14 -0.66 -8.34 40.06
N GLN A 15 -1.22 -9.48 40.46
CA GLN A 15 -1.27 -10.69 39.62
C GLN A 15 -2.64 -10.76 38.92
N ILE A 16 -2.62 -10.77 37.59
CA ILE A 16 -3.83 -10.85 36.77
C ILE A 16 -4.00 -12.29 36.27
N LEU A 17 -5.15 -12.89 36.56
CA LEU A 17 -5.54 -14.21 36.07
C LEU A 17 -6.66 -14.03 35.03
N MET A 18 -6.45 -14.58 33.84
CA MET A 18 -7.30 -14.29 32.68
C MET A 18 -7.52 -15.54 31.84
N GLN A 19 -8.73 -15.71 31.33
CA GLN A 19 -9.03 -16.76 30.35
C GLN A 19 -8.53 -16.37 28.97
N LYS A 20 -8.04 -17.34 28.19
CA LYS A 20 -7.46 -17.09 26.86
C LYS A 20 -8.42 -16.37 25.91
N ASP A 21 -9.68 -16.78 25.89
CA ASP A 21 -10.68 -16.23 24.98
C ASP A 21 -11.05 -14.77 25.27
N ALA A 22 -10.88 -14.33 26.53
CA ALA A 22 -11.13 -12.95 26.96
C ALA A 22 -9.83 -12.12 27.02
N ALA A 23 -8.69 -12.71 26.67
CA ALA A 23 -7.40 -12.09 26.93
C ALA A 23 -7.18 -10.83 26.10
N HIS A 24 -7.50 -10.89 24.82
CA HIS A 24 -7.34 -9.77 23.90
C HIS A 24 -8.19 -8.56 24.33
N ASP A 25 -9.49 -8.76 24.59
CA ASP A 25 -10.39 -7.68 24.99
C ASP A 25 -9.99 -7.06 26.33
N SER A 26 -9.63 -7.91 27.30
CA SER A 26 -9.26 -7.43 28.63
C SER A 26 -7.96 -6.62 28.58
N VAL A 27 -6.98 -7.03 27.79
CA VAL A 27 -5.73 -6.28 27.60
C VAL A 27 -5.99 -4.96 26.87
N ASP A 28 -6.93 -4.92 25.92
CA ASP A 28 -7.30 -3.68 25.23
C ASP A 28 -7.95 -2.67 26.19
N GLU A 29 -8.87 -3.12 27.06
CA GLU A 29 -9.45 -2.25 28.10
C GLU A 29 -8.39 -1.78 29.11
N LEU A 30 -7.46 -2.65 29.50
CA LEU A 30 -6.34 -2.28 30.39
C LEU A 30 -5.39 -1.29 29.71
N ALA A 31 -5.18 -1.39 28.40
CA ALA A 31 -4.35 -0.46 27.64
C ALA A 31 -4.96 0.95 27.59
N ARG A 32 -6.29 1.07 27.48
CA ARG A 32 -7.00 2.36 27.51
C ARG A 32 -6.93 3.08 28.86
N LEU A 33 -6.68 2.36 29.96
CA LEU A 33 -6.50 2.97 31.28
C LEU A 33 -5.13 3.63 31.44
N GLU A 34 -4.14 3.25 30.62
CA GLU A 34 -2.79 3.84 30.57
C GLU A 34 -2.00 3.86 31.89
N CYS A 35 -2.38 3.02 32.88
CA CYS A 35 -1.81 3.03 34.24
C CYS A 35 -1.10 1.73 34.65
N ILE A 36 -0.81 0.84 33.69
CA ILE A 36 -0.31 -0.51 33.94
C ILE A 36 1.03 -0.73 33.25
N GLN A 37 1.97 -1.33 33.97
CA GLN A 37 3.23 -1.81 33.42
C GLN A 37 3.28 -3.34 33.51
N PHE A 38 3.32 -4.01 32.36
CA PHE A 38 3.51 -5.47 32.32
C PHE A 38 4.96 -5.84 32.62
N ARG A 39 5.12 -6.92 33.39
CA ARG A 39 6.42 -7.54 33.68
C ARG A 39 6.48 -8.90 33.01
N ASP A 40 7.64 -9.24 32.43
CA ASP A 40 7.83 -10.59 31.87
C ASP A 40 7.77 -11.62 33.00
N SER A 41 6.89 -12.62 32.83
CA SER A 41 6.67 -13.67 33.84
C SER A 41 7.86 -14.61 33.90
N ASP A 42 8.11 -15.20 35.06
CA ASP A 42 9.22 -16.14 35.27
C ASP A 42 9.12 -17.37 34.35
N ASP A 43 7.89 -17.80 34.01
CA ASP A 43 7.62 -18.91 33.08
C ASP A 43 8.15 -18.67 31.64
N ASN A 44 8.44 -17.41 31.31
CA ASN A 44 8.86 -17.00 29.97
C ASN A 44 10.38 -16.84 29.83
N LYS A 45 11.13 -17.00 30.93
CA LYS A 45 12.59 -16.83 30.96
C LYS A 45 13.34 -17.91 30.16
N ASP A 46 12.80 -19.12 30.13
CA ASP A 46 13.40 -20.26 29.42
C ASP A 46 12.89 -20.39 27.97
N ARG A 47 11.89 -19.58 27.58
CA ARG A 47 11.27 -19.63 26.25
C ARG A 47 11.84 -18.56 25.34
N THR A 48 12.27 -18.96 24.15
CA THR A 48 12.64 -18.01 23.09
C THR A 48 11.39 -17.28 22.58
N ALA A 49 11.54 -16.05 22.09
CA ALA A 49 10.43 -15.23 21.56
C ALA A 49 9.50 -15.98 20.60
N PHE A 50 10.03 -16.88 19.77
CA PHE A 50 9.25 -17.67 18.79
C PHE A 50 8.46 -18.84 19.40
N GLN A 51 8.78 -19.27 20.61
CA GLN A 51 8.11 -20.37 21.32
C GLN A 51 6.99 -19.86 22.24
N ARG A 52 6.78 -18.53 22.28
CA ARG A 52 5.72 -17.90 23.05
C ARG A 52 4.37 -18.14 22.36
N GLU A 53 3.30 -18.17 23.15
CA GLU A 53 1.97 -18.58 22.70
C GLU A 53 1.43 -17.76 21.52
N TYR A 54 1.60 -16.43 21.56
CA TYR A 54 1.09 -15.51 20.53
C TYR A 54 2.10 -15.16 19.43
N ALA A 55 3.23 -15.87 19.34
CA ALA A 55 4.30 -15.54 18.38
C ALA A 55 3.83 -15.61 16.92
N ASN A 56 2.88 -16.48 16.59
CA ASN A 56 2.34 -16.59 15.24
C ASN A 56 1.47 -15.39 14.88
N GLU A 57 0.62 -14.92 15.79
CA GLU A 57 -0.23 -13.75 15.54
C GLU A 57 0.61 -12.48 15.34
N VAL A 58 1.68 -12.32 16.13
CA VAL A 58 2.64 -11.23 15.96
C VAL A 58 3.27 -11.25 14.56
N ARG A 59 3.64 -12.44 14.04
CA ARG A 59 4.16 -12.56 12.67
C ARG A 59 3.14 -12.15 11.60
N VAL A 60 1.86 -12.49 11.78
CA VAL A 60 0.80 -12.06 10.85
C VAL A 60 0.65 -10.54 10.88
N CYS A 61 0.72 -9.91 12.05
CA CYS A 61 0.74 -8.45 12.17
C CYS A 61 1.94 -7.81 11.46
N ASP A 62 3.13 -8.42 11.57
CA ASP A 62 4.33 -7.97 10.85
C ASP A 62 4.14 -8.03 9.33
N ASP A 63 3.53 -9.11 8.82
CA ASP A 63 3.20 -9.24 7.40
C ASP A 63 2.17 -8.22 6.92
N ILE A 64 1.13 -7.94 7.74
CA ILE A 64 0.15 -6.88 7.48
C ILE A 64 0.83 -5.52 7.42
N MET A 65 1.69 -5.21 8.39
CA MET A 65 2.44 -3.95 8.40
C MET A 65 3.32 -3.80 7.16
N ARG A 66 3.97 -4.89 6.71
CA ARG A 66 4.75 -4.89 5.45
C ARG A 66 3.88 -4.55 4.25
N LYS A 67 2.69 -5.15 4.14
CA LYS A 67 1.73 -4.90 3.06
C LYS A 67 1.22 -3.45 3.06
N ILE A 68 0.85 -2.92 4.22
CA ILE A 68 0.39 -1.54 4.37
C ILE A 68 1.49 -0.54 3.96
N ARG A 69 2.74 -0.78 4.35
CA ARG A 69 3.87 0.07 3.93
C ARG A 69 4.03 0.09 2.41
N PHE A 70 3.96 -1.07 1.76
CA PHE A 70 4.03 -1.17 0.30
C PHE A 70 2.91 -0.40 -0.40
N ILE A 71 1.67 -0.55 0.07
CA ILE A 71 0.51 0.16 -0.48
C ILE A 71 0.67 1.68 -0.31
N ARG A 72 1.09 2.14 0.87
CA ARG A 72 1.33 3.56 1.15
C ARG A 72 2.42 4.15 0.24
N GLU A 73 3.53 3.44 0.06
CA GLU A 73 4.60 3.87 -0.85
C GLU A 73 4.13 3.90 -2.31
N SER A 74 3.30 2.94 -2.70
CA SER A 74 2.72 2.87 -4.04
C SER A 74 1.74 4.01 -4.31
N ALA A 75 0.89 4.37 -3.33
CA ALA A 75 0.01 5.53 -3.40
C ALA A 75 0.82 6.83 -3.55
N HIS A 76 1.90 6.98 -2.78
CA HIS A 76 2.79 8.14 -2.90
C HIS A 76 3.46 8.24 -4.28
N LYS A 77 3.84 7.11 -4.89
CA LYS A 77 4.37 7.09 -6.27
C LYS A 77 3.36 7.58 -7.31
N LEU A 78 2.07 7.38 -7.05
CA LEU A 78 0.96 7.85 -7.87
C LEU A 78 0.56 9.31 -7.56
N GLY A 79 1.24 9.98 -6.62
CA GLY A 79 0.91 11.33 -6.18
C GLY A 79 -0.32 11.42 -5.27
N LEU A 80 -0.76 10.29 -4.69
CA LEU A 80 -1.85 10.26 -3.73
C LEU A 80 -1.33 10.54 -2.32
N GLU A 81 -1.87 11.57 -1.67
CA GLU A 81 -1.60 11.84 -0.26
C GLU A 81 -2.47 10.94 0.63
N VAL A 82 -1.82 10.14 1.47
CA VAL A 82 -2.50 9.28 2.45
C VAL A 82 -2.53 10.03 3.78
N TYR A 83 -3.71 10.50 4.18
CA TYR A 83 -3.89 11.13 5.48
C TYR A 83 -4.13 10.09 6.58
N PRO A 84 -3.58 10.29 7.79
CA PRO A 84 -3.99 9.49 8.93
C PRO A 84 -5.49 9.69 9.15
N ALA A 85 -6.21 8.59 9.40
CA ALA A 85 -7.64 8.66 9.70
C ALA A 85 -7.84 9.52 10.95
N GLN A 86 -8.29 10.76 10.75
CA GLN A 86 -8.43 11.75 11.80
C GLN A 86 -9.70 11.43 12.59
N GLY A 87 -9.57 11.17 13.89
CA GLY A 87 -10.71 10.89 14.76
C GLY A 87 -10.98 9.43 15.11
N LEU A 88 -10.02 8.52 14.91
CA LEU A 88 -10.09 7.15 15.46
C LEU A 88 -9.78 7.12 16.96
N GLY A 89 -10.43 7.99 17.72
CA GLY A 89 -10.51 7.86 19.17
C GLY A 89 -11.62 6.87 19.50
N ALA A 90 -11.25 5.74 20.09
CA ALA A 90 -12.12 4.89 20.92
C ALA A 90 -13.49 4.43 20.34
N GLY A 91 -13.69 4.44 19.02
CA GLY A 91 -15.03 4.31 18.44
C GLY A 91 -15.17 3.50 17.16
N LEU A 92 -14.11 2.88 16.63
CA LEU A 92 -14.33 1.81 15.67
C LEU A 92 -14.89 0.64 16.45
N GLY A 93 -16.20 0.50 16.32
CA GLY A 93 -16.94 -0.64 16.83
C GLY A 93 -16.15 -1.91 16.57
N ASN A 94 -16.20 -2.75 17.59
CA ASN A 94 -15.65 -4.09 17.66
C ASN A 94 -16.25 -5.04 16.60
N GLU A 95 -16.34 -4.64 15.33
CA GLU A 95 -16.16 -5.62 14.26
C GLU A 95 -14.70 -5.97 14.32
N ARG A 96 -14.39 -6.96 15.17
CA ARG A 96 -13.12 -7.67 15.18
C ARG A 96 -12.86 -8.09 13.74
N MET A 97 -12.18 -7.25 12.96
CA MET A 97 -11.72 -7.66 11.65
C MET A 97 -10.80 -8.83 11.93
N ASN A 98 -11.19 -10.00 11.43
CA ASN A 98 -10.44 -11.20 11.62
C ASN A 98 -9.04 -10.94 11.03
N LEU A 99 -8.01 -11.03 11.87
CA LEU A 99 -6.64 -10.69 11.53
C LEU A 99 -6.19 -11.43 10.25
N TYR A 100 -6.65 -12.67 10.08
CA TYR A 100 -6.38 -13.48 8.89
C TYR A 100 -7.13 -12.99 7.65
N GLN A 101 -8.40 -12.57 7.80
CA GLN A 101 -9.17 -12.01 6.70
C GLN A 101 -8.55 -10.70 6.21
N LEU A 102 -8.19 -9.80 7.13
CA LEU A 102 -7.49 -8.56 6.78
C LEU A 102 -6.16 -8.85 6.06
N ASN A 103 -5.40 -9.84 6.54
CA ASN A 103 -4.16 -10.25 5.88
C ASN A 103 -4.39 -10.77 4.46
N GLN A 104 -5.49 -11.51 4.25
CA GLN A 104 -5.88 -12.00 2.92
C GLN A 104 -6.24 -10.85 1.99
N GLU A 105 -7.15 -9.98 2.39
CA GLU A 105 -7.61 -8.82 1.59
C GLU A 105 -6.43 -7.91 1.21
N LEU A 106 -5.56 -7.59 2.17
CA LEU A 106 -4.33 -6.83 1.88
C LEU A 106 -3.36 -7.58 0.96
N GLY A 107 -3.34 -8.92 1.02
CA GLY A 107 -2.52 -9.74 0.14
C GLY A 107 -3.03 -9.72 -1.31
N GLU A 108 -4.34 -9.77 -1.50
CA GLU A 108 -4.99 -9.66 -2.80
C GLU A 108 -4.76 -8.26 -3.39
N ALA A 109 -4.95 -7.20 -2.59
CA ALA A 109 -4.66 -5.83 -3.00
C ALA A 109 -3.18 -5.60 -3.35
N GLU A 110 -2.23 -6.14 -2.57
CA GLU A 110 -0.79 -6.09 -2.88
C GLU A 110 -0.50 -6.75 -4.24
N LYS A 111 -1.12 -7.91 -4.50
CA LYS A 111 -0.94 -8.65 -5.76
C LYS A 111 -1.50 -7.87 -6.95
N GLU A 112 -2.72 -7.38 -6.85
CA GLU A 112 -3.37 -6.61 -7.91
C GLU A 112 -2.54 -5.37 -8.25
N LEU A 113 -2.07 -4.64 -7.24
CA LEU A 113 -1.26 -3.44 -7.45
C LEU A 113 0.07 -3.73 -8.15
N LYS A 114 0.74 -4.83 -7.79
CA LYS A 114 1.95 -5.29 -8.48
C LYS A 114 1.68 -5.66 -9.94
N GLU A 115 0.56 -6.34 -10.20
CA GLU A 115 0.16 -6.68 -11.56
C GLU A 115 -0.14 -5.42 -12.39
N MET A 116 -0.86 -4.44 -11.83
CA MET A 116 -1.15 -3.18 -12.49
C MET A 116 0.14 -2.43 -12.85
N PHE A 117 1.10 -2.31 -11.93
CA PHE A 117 2.38 -1.67 -12.24
C PHE A 117 3.18 -2.41 -13.33
N SER A 118 3.15 -3.75 -13.32
CA SER A 118 3.79 -4.56 -14.37
C SER A 118 3.13 -4.34 -15.73
N ARG A 119 1.79 -4.33 -15.77
CA ARG A 119 1.01 -4.08 -16.99
C ARG A 119 1.25 -2.67 -17.53
N GLN A 120 1.28 -1.67 -16.65
CA GLN A 120 1.60 -0.29 -17.03
C GLN A 120 2.98 -0.22 -17.70
N ARG A 121 3.99 -0.82 -17.07
CA ARG A 121 5.35 -0.82 -17.62
C ARG A 121 5.43 -1.49 -18.99
N ILE A 122 4.74 -2.61 -19.18
CA ILE A 122 4.69 -3.30 -20.48
C ILE A 122 4.03 -2.40 -21.53
N MET A 123 2.91 -1.76 -21.18
CA MET A 123 2.22 -0.83 -22.07
C MET A 123 3.09 0.36 -22.48
N ASP A 124 3.84 0.92 -21.53
CA ASP A 124 4.75 2.05 -21.81
C ASP A 124 5.88 1.64 -22.77
N MET A 125 6.44 0.43 -22.61
CA MET A 125 7.48 -0.09 -23.51
C MET A 125 6.92 -0.35 -24.92
N THR A 126 5.78 -1.03 -25.05
CA THR A 126 5.19 -1.31 -26.36
C THR A 126 4.74 -0.04 -27.07
N TYR A 127 4.26 0.96 -26.33
CA TYR A 127 3.95 2.28 -26.88
C TYR A 127 5.21 2.98 -27.41
N ALA A 128 6.32 2.96 -26.67
CA ALA A 128 7.59 3.53 -27.11
C ALA A 128 8.10 2.85 -28.40
N GLU A 129 8.08 1.52 -28.46
CA GLU A 129 8.45 0.74 -29.65
C GLU A 129 7.59 1.14 -30.87
N LEU A 130 6.27 1.20 -30.71
CA LEU A 130 5.35 1.62 -31.78
C LEU A 130 5.60 3.06 -32.23
N MET A 131 5.94 3.96 -31.30
CA MET A 131 6.27 5.34 -31.61
C MET A 131 7.57 5.47 -32.40
N GLU A 132 8.59 4.65 -32.08
CA GLU A 132 9.83 4.56 -32.87
C GLU A 132 9.53 4.06 -34.29
N HIS A 133 8.77 2.97 -34.42
CA HIS A 133 8.35 2.46 -35.73
C HIS A 133 7.59 3.51 -36.56
N LYS A 134 6.66 4.25 -35.93
CA LYS A 134 5.94 5.36 -36.58
C LYS A 134 6.91 6.46 -37.05
N HIS A 135 7.90 6.82 -36.24
CA HIS A 135 8.90 7.84 -36.62
C HIS A 135 9.80 7.36 -37.77
N LEU A 136 10.21 6.09 -37.76
CA LEU A 136 10.96 5.50 -38.87
C LEU A 136 10.15 5.58 -40.16
N LEU A 137 8.90 5.15 -40.15
CA LEU A 137 8.04 5.20 -41.33
C LEU A 137 7.84 6.63 -41.88
N LYS A 138 7.70 7.65 -41.00
CA LYS A 138 7.60 9.05 -41.43
C LYS A 138 8.91 9.63 -42.00
N ASN A 139 10.06 9.17 -41.50
CA ASN A 139 11.36 9.72 -41.87
C ASN A 139 12.03 8.95 -43.02
N ILE A 140 11.66 7.68 -43.26
CA ILE A 140 12.17 6.86 -44.36
C ILE A 140 11.95 7.53 -45.74
N PRO A 141 10.77 8.09 -46.09
CA PRO A 141 10.58 8.79 -47.36
C PRO A 141 11.51 10.00 -47.52
N LYS A 142 11.82 10.71 -46.43
CA LYS A 142 12.73 11.87 -46.45
C LYS A 142 14.19 11.44 -46.62
N LEU A 143 14.59 10.32 -46.01
CA LEU A 143 15.93 9.73 -46.15
C LEU A 143 16.14 9.06 -47.52
N MET A 144 15.10 8.41 -48.04
CA MET A 144 15.11 7.73 -49.34
C MET A 144 14.94 8.72 -50.49
N GLY A 145 14.21 9.83 -50.29
CA GLY A 145 14.06 10.90 -51.27
C GLY A 145 15.37 11.60 -51.64
N ALA A 146 16.38 11.58 -50.77
CA ALA A 146 17.73 12.05 -51.09
C ALA A 146 18.53 11.08 -52.00
N ARG A 147 18.00 9.87 -52.25
CA ARG A 147 18.59 8.86 -53.14
C ARG A 147 17.67 8.43 -54.29
N ALA A 148 16.41 8.88 -54.31
CA ALA A 148 15.40 8.42 -55.25
C ALA A 148 15.08 9.47 -56.34
N ASP A 149 16.12 9.87 -57.09
CA ASP A 149 15.97 10.18 -58.52
C ASP A 149 15.94 8.90 -59.38
N ALA A 150 15.82 7.72 -58.75
CA ALA A 150 15.69 6.44 -59.41
C ALA A 150 14.37 5.76 -58.99
N SER A 151 13.30 6.23 -59.62
CA SER A 151 12.14 5.43 -60.04
C SER A 151 11.16 4.91 -58.97
N ARG A 152 9.96 5.52 -59.03
CA ARG A 152 8.64 4.86 -58.95
C ARG A 152 8.09 4.52 -57.55
N MET A 153 7.42 5.53 -56.99
CA MET A 153 5.98 5.51 -56.69
C MET A 153 5.48 4.34 -55.82
N LEU A 154 5.56 4.51 -54.50
CA LEU A 154 4.55 4.04 -53.56
C LEU A 154 3.92 5.27 -52.93
N VAL A 155 3.01 5.90 -53.66
CA VAL A 155 2.08 6.88 -53.10
C VAL A 155 1.04 6.07 -52.33
N VAL A 156 1.17 6.04 -51.01
CA VAL A 156 0.04 5.76 -50.14
C VAL A 156 -0.62 7.12 -49.90
N PRO A 157 -1.86 7.35 -50.34
CA PRO A 157 -2.52 8.63 -50.13
C PRO A 157 -2.79 8.82 -48.63
N ASP A 158 -2.38 9.97 -48.10
CA ASP A 158 -2.83 10.48 -46.81
C ASP A 158 -4.35 10.69 -46.91
N GLN A 159 -5.13 9.80 -46.29
CA GLN A 159 -6.51 10.08 -45.92
C GLN A 159 -6.51 10.37 -44.42
N ASP A 160 -6.30 11.63 -44.05
CA ASP A 160 -6.69 12.20 -42.76
C ASP A 160 -6.55 13.74 -42.83
N GLU A 161 -7.26 14.37 -43.78
CA GLU A 161 -7.68 15.77 -43.66
C GLU A 161 -9.11 15.91 -44.20
N ALA A 162 -10.09 15.61 -43.36
CA ALA A 162 -11.46 16.08 -43.52
C ALA A 162 -12.20 15.93 -42.17
N GLY A 163 -12.33 17.01 -41.42
CA GLY A 163 -13.14 16.96 -40.21
C GLY A 163 -13.12 18.15 -39.27
N GLU A 164 -12.79 19.37 -39.71
CA GLU A 164 -13.09 20.59 -38.94
C GLU A 164 -13.23 21.76 -39.93
N GLU A 165 -14.34 21.80 -40.67
CA GLU A 165 -14.86 23.09 -41.16
C GLU A 165 -15.69 23.69 -40.03
N GLU A 166 -15.09 24.66 -39.32
CA GLU A 166 -15.85 25.74 -38.72
C GLU A 166 -16.53 26.55 -39.83
N GLY A 167 -17.86 26.49 -39.87
CA GLY A 167 -18.71 27.41 -40.61
C GLY A 167 -19.69 28.08 -39.64
N LEU A 168 -19.40 29.34 -39.31
CA LEU A 168 -20.21 30.27 -38.53
C LEU A 168 -21.35 30.87 -39.40
N VAL A 169 -22.45 31.27 -38.74
CA VAL A 169 -23.55 32.21 -39.15
C VAL A 169 -24.62 31.61 -40.10
N GLU A 170 -25.94 31.64 -39.85
CA GLU A 170 -26.86 32.60 -39.20
C GLU A 170 -27.78 32.00 -38.11
#